data_AF-A0A2H9MB54-F1
#
_entry.id   AF-A0A2H9MB54-F1
#
_cell.length_a   1.000
_cell.length_b   1.000
_cell.length_c   1.000
_cell.angle_alpha   90.00
_cell.angle_beta   90.00
_cell.angle_gamma   90.00
#
_symmetry.space_group_name_H-M   'P 1'
#
loop_
_entity.id
_entity.type
_entity.pdbx_description
1 polymer ?
#
loop_
_entity_poly.entity_id
_entity_poly.type
_entity_poly.pdbx_seq_one_letter_code
_entity_poly.pdbx_strand_id
1 'polypeptide(L)' 'MAQFFQIHPDNPNARLIKQAATLLREGAVIVYPTDSGYALGCHLEDKE' A
#
# COMPACT_ATOMS: atom_id res chain seq x y z
N MET A 1 -5.93 4.21 -13.37
CA MET A 1 -6.67 3.00 -12.93
C MET A 1 -5.91 2.42 -11.74
N ALA A 2 -6.59 2.01 -10.68
CA ALA A 2 -5.92 1.53 -9.47
C ALA A 2 -5.46 0.06 -9.62
N GLN A 3 -4.29 -0.26 -9.08
CA GLN A 3 -3.84 -1.65 -8.94
C GLN A 3 -4.40 -2.23 -7.64
N PHE A 4 -5.04 -3.39 -7.72
CA PHE A 4 -5.64 -4.06 -6.56
C PHE A 4 -4.78 -5.24 -6.12
N PHE A 5 -4.43 -5.28 -4.83
CA PHE A 5 -3.73 -6.39 -4.22
C PHE A 5 -4.65 -7.10 -3.23
N GLN A 6 -4.85 -8.40 -3.43
CA GLN A 6 -5.52 -9.23 -2.43
C GLN A 6 -4.46 -9.84 -1.51
N ILE A 7 -4.47 -9.43 -0.24
CA ILE A 7 -3.49 -9.83 0.77
C ILE A 7 -4.23 -10.46 1.95
N HIS A 8 -3.78 -11.63 2.40
CA HIS A 8 -4.33 -12.26 3.59
C HIS A 8 -3.91 -11.45 4.84
N PRO A 9 -4.84 -11.08 5.74
CA PRO A 9 -4.55 -10.22 6.87
C PRO A 9 -3.57 -10.87 7.86
N ASP A 10 -3.74 -12.17 8.16
CA ASP A 10 -2.90 -12.85 9.17
C ASP A 10 -1.59 -13.43 8.63
N ASN A 11 -1.46 -13.58 7.30
CA ASN A 11 -0.28 -14.17 6.67
C ASN A 11 -0.01 -13.50 5.32
N PRO A 12 0.42 -12.22 5.33
CA PRO A 12 0.55 -11.43 4.12
C PRO A 12 1.63 -11.99 3.19
N ASN A 13 1.34 -12.06 1.89
CA ASN A 13 2.34 -12.48 0.91
C ASN A 13 3.43 -11.40 0.77
N ALA A 14 4.63 -11.70 1.25
CA ALA A 14 5.75 -10.76 1.26
C ALA A 14 6.09 -10.16 -0.11
N ARG A 15 5.87 -10.90 -1.21
CA ARG A 15 6.12 -10.38 -2.57
C ARG A 15 5.14 -9.28 -2.94
N LEU A 16 3.86 -9.44 -2.60
CA LEU A 16 2.84 -8.42 -2.87
C LEU A 16 3.06 -7.17 -2.02
N ILE A 17 3.45 -7.35 -0.74
CA ILE A 17 3.83 -6.23 0.14
C ILE A 17 5.01 -5.45 -0.43
N LYS A 18 6.05 -6.15 -0.91
CA LYS A 18 7.20 -5.51 -1.56
C LYS A 18 6.80 -4.72 -2.80
N GLN A 19 5.92 -5.25 -3.64
CA GLN A 19 5.42 -4.55 -4.82
C GLN A 19 4.66 -3.28 -4.44
N ALA A 20 3.74 -3.35 -3.47
CA ALA A 20 3.00 -2.19 -2.98
C ALA A 20 3.96 -1.13 -2.39
N ALA A 21 4.96 -1.55 -1.62
CA ALA A 21 5.96 -0.65 -1.05
C ALA A 21 6.89 -0.03 -2.10
N THR A 22 7.18 -0.73 -3.20
CA THR A 22 7.92 -0.16 -4.34
C THR A 22 7.09 0.93 -5.01
N LEU A 23 5.82 0.66 -5.33
CA LEU A 23 4.92 1.67 -5.92
C LEU A 23 4.77 2.89 -5.01
N LEU A 24 4.62 2.68 -3.70
CA LEU A 24 4.55 3.77 -2.72
C LEU A 24 5.80 4.66 -2.76
N ARG A 25 7.00 4.08 -2.90
CA ARG A 25 8.26 4.83 -3.04
C ARG A 25 8.42 5.51 -4.40
N GLU A 26 7.65 5.11 -5.40
CA GLU A 26 7.68 5.66 -6.76
C GLU A 26 6.64 6.77 -6.97
N GLY A 27 5.98 7.25 -5.91
CA GLY A 27 4.97 8.31 -6.02
C GLY A 27 3.52 7.87 -5.87
N ALA A 28 3.24 6.58 -5.64
CA ALA A 28 1.87 6.10 -5.58
C ALA A 28 1.18 6.46 -4.27
N VAL A 29 -0.08 6.90 -4.37
CA VAL A 29 -1.00 6.95 -3.23
C VAL A 29 -1.70 5.60 -3.10
N ILE A 30 -1.72 5.04 -1.88
CA ILE A 30 -2.30 3.73 -1.58
C ILE A 30 -3.44 3.83 -0.58
N VAL A 31 -4.31 2.83 -0.60
CA VAL A 31 -5.29 2.55 0.45
C VAL A 31 -4.90 1.22 1.10
N TYR A 32 -4.73 1.18 2.43
CA TYR A 32 -4.32 -0.03 3.15
C TYR A 32 -5.14 -0.25 4.43
N PRO A 33 -5.35 -1.51 4.84
CA PRO A 33 -6.08 -1.82 6.06
C PRO A 33 -5.21 -1.53 7.30
N THR A 34 -5.88 -1.11 8.37
CA THR A 34 -5.35 -0.94 9.72
C THR A 34 -6.26 -1.66 10.70
N ASP A 35 -5.93 -1.65 11.99
CA ASP A 35 -6.79 -2.19 13.06
C ASP A 35 -8.11 -1.41 13.24
N SER A 36 -8.16 -0.15 12.80
CA SER A 36 -9.29 0.76 12.98
C SER A 36 -10.13 0.98 11.71
N GLY A 37 -9.73 0.39 10.58
CA GLY A 37 -10.34 0.59 9.28
C GLY A 37 -9.32 0.81 8.16
N TYR A 38 -9.73 1.41 7.06
CA TYR A 38 -8.82 1.72 5.95
C TYR A 38 -8.23 3.12 6.08
N ALA A 39 -6.96 3.26 5.70
CA ALA A 39 -6.24 4.52 5.64
C ALA A 39 -5.70 4.80 4.23
N LEU A 40 -5.55 6.09 3.92
CA LEU A 40 -4.79 6.56 2.76
C LEU A 40 -3.33 6.80 3.18
N GLY A 41 -2.39 6.44 2.32
CA GLY A 41 -0.97 6.71 2.54
C GLY A 41 -0.24 7.07 1.26
N CYS A 42 0.77 7.91 1.39
CA CYS A 42 1.73 8.27 0.36
C CYS A 42 3.12 8.30 0.98
N HIS A 43 4.16 8.42 0.15
CA HIS A 43 5.50 8.66 0.64
C HIS A 43 5.61 10.11 1.13
N LEU A 44 6.25 10.32 2.30
CA LEU A 44 6.16 11.58 3.05
C LEU A 44 6.71 12.79 2.30
N GLU A 45 7.72 12.58 1.46
CA GLU A 45 8.40 13.65 0.72
C GLU A 45 7.77 13.91 -0.64
N ASP A 46 6.67 13.21 -0.97
CA ASP A 46 5.94 13.42 -2.21
C ASP A 46 4.95 14.57 -2.00
N LYS A 47 5.36 15.74 -2.50
CA LYS A 47 4.64 17.00 -2.32
C LYS A 47 3.56 17.24 -3.38
N GLU A 48 3.70 16.62 -4.55
CA GLU A 48 2.89 16.85 -5.76
C GLU A 48 1.94 15.69 -6.05
#